data_AF-A0A1H6F624-F1
#
_entry.id   AF-A0A1H6F624-F1
#
_cell.length_a   1.000
_cell.length_b   1.000
_cell.length_c   1.000
_cell.angle_alpha   90.00
_cell.angle_beta   90.00
_cell.angle_gamma   90.00
#
_symmetry.space_group_name_H-M   'P 1'
#
loop_
_entity.id
_entity.type
_entity.pdbx_description
1 polymer ?
#
loop_
_entity_poly.entity_id
_entity_poly.type
_entity_poly.pdbx_seq_one_letter_code
_entity_poly.pdbx_strand_id
1 'polypeptide(L)'
;MLDHCIARVWKKGGGIAGTAFLVTEKHLLTCAHVVNFVFGKEKNYTDKPTDSFEVDFPYFGKSKIRVKVRNDLWYPLPLEPSSQSDIAVLEVQNELPLGGCPRTRFFKKLDF
;
A
#
# COMPACT_ATOMS: atom_id res chain seq x y z
N MET A 1 12.06 -7.61 -13.61
CA MET A 1 10.74 -8.24 -13.47
C MET A 1 9.88 -7.31 -12.63
N LEU A 2 8.90 -6.63 -13.23
CA LEU A 2 8.00 -5.67 -12.56
C LEU A 2 6.82 -6.36 -11.86
N ASP A 3 6.46 -7.55 -12.31
CA ASP A 3 5.52 -8.49 -11.71
C ASP A 3 5.83 -8.80 -10.25
N HIS A 4 7.10 -8.89 -9.85
CA HIS A 4 7.51 -9.07 -8.44
C HIS A 4 7.28 -7.82 -7.57
N CYS A 5 7.06 -6.65 -8.17
CA CYS A 5 6.72 -5.42 -7.46
C CYS A 5 5.20 -5.30 -7.21
N ILE A 6 4.36 -6.18 -7.79
CA ILE A 6 2.90 -6.12 -7.66
C ILE A 6 2.46 -6.89 -6.42
N ALA A 7 1.75 -6.22 -5.51
CA ALA A 7 1.18 -6.81 -4.30
C ALA A 7 -0.36 -6.78 -4.32
N ARG A 8 -0.97 -7.81 -3.77
CA ARG A 8 -2.42 -7.88 -3.50
C ARG A 8 -2.70 -7.36 -2.09
N VAL A 9 -3.70 -6.50 -1.97
CA VAL A 9 -4.20 -5.99 -0.70
C VAL A 9 -5.50 -6.71 -0.35
N TRP A 10 -5.62 -7.21 0.88
CA TRP A 10 -6.74 -8.05 1.30
C TRP A 10 -7.70 -7.34 2.24
N LYS A 11 -9.00 -7.63 2.12
CA LYS A 11 -10.00 -7.18 3.09
C LYS A 11 -9.94 -8.03 4.35
N LYS A 12 -10.29 -7.43 5.50
CA LYS A 12 -10.56 -8.19 6.73
C LYS A 12 -11.77 -9.11 6.49
N GLY A 13 -11.56 -10.42 6.51
CA GLY A 13 -12.59 -11.42 6.18
C GLY A 13 -12.43 -12.08 4.81
N GLY A 14 -11.43 -11.69 4.01
CA GLY A 14 -11.11 -12.32 2.74
C GLY A 14 -11.56 -11.51 1.51
N GLY A 15 -11.08 -11.92 0.34
CA GLY A 15 -11.24 -11.18 -0.90
C GLY A 15 -10.24 -10.03 -1.06
N ILE A 16 -10.11 -9.55 -2.28
CA ILE A 16 -9.15 -8.51 -2.66
C ILE A 16 -9.77 -7.12 -2.44
N ALA A 17 -9.06 -6.27 -1.70
CA ALA A 17 -9.37 -4.86 -1.53
C ALA A 17 -8.85 -4.02 -2.70
N GLY A 18 -7.70 -4.43 -3.25
CA GLY A 18 -7.05 -3.76 -4.38
C GLY A 18 -5.61 -4.24 -4.57
N THR A 19 -4.79 -3.37 -5.16
CA THR A 19 -3.40 -3.64 -5.49
C THR A 19 -2.50 -2.58 -4.87
N ALA A 20 -1.28 -2.98 -4.51
CA ALA A 20 -0.21 -2.07 -4.13
C ALA A 20 1.03 -2.36 -4.99
N PHE A 21 1.89 -1.36 -5.16
CA PHE A 21 3.12 -1.49 -5.94
C PHE A 21 4.32 -1.15 -5.07
N LEU A 22 5.30 -2.04 -5.01
CA LEU A 22 6.53 -1.84 -4.26
C LEU A 22 7.43 -0.84 -4.99
N VAL A 23 7.63 0.33 -4.39
CA VAL A 23 8.37 1.46 -4.99
C VAL A 23 9.78 1.59 -4.43
N THR A 24 10.02 1.08 -3.22
CA THR A 24 11.34 0.89 -2.61
C THR A 24 11.37 -0.42 -1.84
N GLU A 25 12.52 -0.85 -1.32
CA GLU A 25 12.64 -2.05 -0.47
C GLU A 25 11.77 -2.02 0.81
N LYS A 26 11.18 -0.87 1.16
CA LYS A 26 10.39 -0.68 2.39
C LYS A 26 9.03 -0.02 2.17
N HIS A 27 8.71 0.39 0.95
CA HIS A 27 7.53 1.21 0.69
C HIS A 27 6.71 0.69 -0.47
N LEU A 28 5.41 0.56 -0.26
CA LEU A 28 4.43 0.31 -1.32
C LEU A 28 3.55 1.54 -1.54
N LEU A 29 3.16 1.77 -2.78
CA LEU A 29 2.17 2.77 -3.16
C LEU A 29 0.82 2.09 -3.43
N THR A 30 -0.27 2.67 -2.94
CA THR A 30 -1.64 2.23 -3.23
C THR A 30 -2.60 3.41 -3.15
N CYS A 31 -3.89 3.14 -3.38
CA CYS A 31 -4.96 4.09 -3.15
C CYS A 31 -5.37 4.11 -1.67
N ALA A 32 -5.67 5.29 -1.13
CA ALA A 32 -6.15 5.40 0.25
C ALA A 32 -7.49 4.68 0.44
N HIS A 33 -8.38 4.71 -0.56
CA HIS A 33 -9.64 3.97 -0.48
C HIS A 33 -9.43 2.44 -0.40
N VAL A 34 -8.35 1.91 -0.99
CA VAL A 34 -8.02 0.47 -0.89
C VAL A 34 -7.71 0.13 0.55
N VAL A 35 -6.98 0.99 1.26
CA VAL A 35 -6.72 0.83 2.70
C VAL A 35 -8.02 0.91 3.50
N ASN A 36 -8.93 1.84 3.17
CA ASN A 36 -10.25 1.91 3.81
C ASN A 36 -11.01 0.57 3.69
N PHE A 37 -10.97 -0.07 2.52
CA PHE A 37 -11.58 -1.37 2.30
C PHE A 37 -10.96 -2.50 3.11
N VAL A 38 -9.67 -2.42 3.45
CA VAL A 38 -9.02 -3.38 4.38
C VAL A 38 -9.75 -3.39 5.72
N PHE A 39 -10.08 -2.21 6.23
CA PHE A 39 -10.70 -2.01 7.54
C PHE A 39 -12.22 -1.95 7.51
N GLY A 40 -12.85 -2.28 6.38
CA GLY A 40 -14.31 -2.26 6.22
C GLY A 40 -14.91 -0.86 6.29
N LYS A 41 -14.15 0.17 5.93
CA LYS A 41 -14.57 1.56 5.92
C LYS A 41 -15.07 1.97 4.53
N GLU A 42 -15.85 3.04 4.49
CA GLU A 42 -16.28 3.66 3.24
C GLU A 42 -15.10 4.26 2.47
N LYS A 43 -15.23 4.37 1.14
CA LYS A 43 -14.12 4.82 0.26
C LYS A 43 -13.59 6.22 0.60
N ASN A 44 -14.44 7.10 1.10
CA ASN A 44 -14.17 8.50 1.45
C ASN A 44 -13.86 8.69 2.94
N TYR A 45 -13.64 7.62 3.69
CA TYR A 45 -13.27 7.73 5.10
C TYR A 45 -11.88 8.39 5.22
N THR A 46 -11.80 9.44 6.04
CA THR A 46 -10.64 10.34 6.08
C THR A 46 -9.64 10.00 7.17
N ASP A 47 -10.06 9.35 8.26
CA ASP A 47 -9.15 9.09 9.38
C ASP A 47 -8.10 8.05 8.96
N LYS A 48 -6.83 8.39 9.19
CA LYS A 48 -5.71 7.52 8.90
C LYS A 48 -5.76 6.29 9.81
N PRO A 49 -5.71 5.06 9.27
CA PRO A 49 -5.63 3.87 10.10
C PRO A 49 -4.28 3.79 10.83
N THR A 50 -4.31 3.29 12.06
CA THR A 50 -3.13 3.07 12.91
C THR A 50 -2.67 1.62 12.93
N ASP A 51 -3.59 0.70 12.60
CA ASP A 51 -3.35 -0.74 12.58
C ASP A 51 -2.53 -1.16 11.35
N SER A 52 -1.82 -2.27 11.51
CA SER A 52 -1.11 -2.95 10.41
C SER A 52 -2.02 -3.98 9.74
N PHE A 53 -1.72 -4.29 8.48
CA PHE A 53 -2.45 -5.30 7.71
C PHE A 53 -1.50 -6.09 6.82
N GLU A 54 -2.03 -7.10 6.14
CA GLU A 54 -1.24 -8.01 5.30
C GLU A 54 -1.46 -7.75 3.81
N VAL A 55 -0.36 -7.82 3.06
CA VAL A 55 -0.35 -7.91 1.60
C VAL A 55 0.41 -9.18 1.19
N ASP A 56 0.24 -9.63 -0.04
CA ASP A 56 1.09 -10.69 -0.59
C ASP A 56 1.54 -10.36 -2.01
N PHE A 57 2.64 -10.96 -2.44
CA PHE A 57 3.18 -10.77 -3.78
C PHE A 57 2.92 -12.04 -4.61
N PRO A 58 1.87 -12.08 -5.45
CA PRO A 58 1.47 -13.31 -6.13
C PRO A 58 2.55 -13.93 -7.02
N TYR A 59 3.47 -13.11 -7.52
CA TYR A 59 4.59 -13.52 -8.38
C TYR A 59 5.92 -13.65 -7.63
N PHE A 60 5.95 -13.31 -6.34
CA PHE A 60 7.17 -13.31 -5.53
C PHE A 60 6.94 -14.02 -4.18
N GLY A 61 6.80 -15.34 -4.25
CA GLY A 61 6.59 -16.20 -3.08
C GLY A 61 5.23 -15.99 -2.38
N LYS A 62 4.69 -17.03 -1.74
CA LYS A 62 3.36 -16.95 -1.09
C LYS A 62 3.39 -16.32 0.31
N SER A 63 4.40 -15.51 0.63
CA SER A 63 4.55 -14.94 1.96
C SER A 63 3.68 -13.71 2.13
N LYS A 64 2.91 -13.67 3.22
CA LYS A 64 2.22 -12.45 3.64
C LYS A 64 3.22 -11.49 4.26
N ILE A 65 3.17 -10.24 3.82
CA ILE A 65 4.02 -9.14 4.28
C ILE A 65 3.16 -8.19 5.10
N ARG A 66 3.64 -7.87 6.31
CA ARG A 66 2.95 -6.96 7.21
C ARG A 66 3.32 -5.53 6.84
N VAL A 67 2.31 -4.69 6.66
CA VAL A 67 2.48 -3.30 6.27
C VAL A 67 1.63 -2.38 7.15
N LYS A 68 1.99 -1.11 7.20
CA LYS A 68 1.22 -0.06 7.89
C LYS A 68 1.24 1.22 7.06
N VAL A 69 0.20 2.04 7.15
CA VAL A 69 0.20 3.37 6.50
C VAL A 69 1.28 4.23 7.14
N ARG A 70 2.18 4.77 6.30
CA ARG A 70 3.24 5.68 6.72
C ARG A 70 2.62 6.98 7.26
N ASN A 71 3.21 7.53 8.33
CA ASN A 71 2.55 8.58 9.11
C ASN A 71 2.29 9.89 8.35
N ASP A 72 3.18 10.25 7.43
CA ASP A 72 3.20 11.50 6.66
C ASP A 72 2.62 11.38 5.25
N LEU A 73 2.21 10.17 4.82
CA LEU A 73 1.81 9.90 3.43
C LEU A 73 0.44 9.20 3.35
N TRP A 74 -0.58 9.92 3.80
CA TRP A 74 -1.99 9.54 3.77
C TRP A 74 -2.83 10.68 3.19
N TYR A 75 -3.35 10.44 1.99
CA TYR A 75 -4.16 11.40 1.25
C TYR A 75 -5.44 10.71 0.77
N PRO A 76 -6.49 10.66 1.61
CA PRO A 76 -7.77 10.03 1.28
C PRO A 76 -8.58 10.91 0.35
N LEU A 77 -9.53 10.29 -0.36
CA LEU A 77 -10.48 11.00 -1.21
C LEU A 77 -11.16 12.12 -0.39
N PRO A 78 -11.05 13.40 -0.81
CA PRO A 78 -11.77 14.47 -0.15
C PRO A 78 -13.28 14.27 -0.32
N LEU A 79 -14.05 14.89 0.59
CA LEU A 79 -15.50 15.00 0.41
C LEU A 79 -15.85 15.90 -0.79
N GLU A 80 -14.98 16.85 -1.13
CA GLU A 80 -15.15 17.80 -2.23
C GLU A 80 -14.20 17.53 -3.41
N PRO A 81 -14.68 17.53 -4.66
CA PRO A 81 -13.95 17.05 -5.84
C PRO A 81 -12.74 17.90 -6.28
N SER A 82 -12.48 19.04 -5.63
CA SER A 82 -11.47 20.02 -6.05
C SER A 82 -10.02 19.67 -5.66
N SER A 83 -9.80 18.65 -4.82
CA SER A 83 -8.47 18.22 -4.35
C SER A 83 -8.29 16.70 -4.46
N GLN A 84 -8.38 16.14 -5.66
CA GLN A 84 -8.19 14.69 -5.86
C GLN A 84 -6.83 14.22 -5.33
N SER A 85 -6.86 13.56 -4.19
CA SER A 85 -5.74 12.76 -3.70
C SER A 85 -6.32 11.48 -3.14
N ASP A 86 -5.95 10.35 -3.72
CA ASP A 86 -6.36 9.00 -3.33
C ASP A 86 -5.10 8.15 -3.28
N ILE A 87 -4.22 8.51 -2.35
CA ILE A 87 -2.84 8.05 -2.28
C ILE A 87 -2.53 7.65 -0.85
N ALA A 88 -2.01 6.44 -0.69
CA ALA A 88 -1.43 5.99 0.57
C ALA A 88 -0.08 5.33 0.30
N VAL A 89 0.91 5.66 1.13
CA VAL A 89 2.18 4.93 1.17
C VAL A 89 2.15 3.99 2.36
N LEU A 90 2.47 2.73 2.08
CA LEU A 90 2.55 1.65 3.07
C LEU A 90 4.02 1.39 3.38
N GLU A 91 4.36 1.36 4.66
CA GLU A 91 5.66 0.96 5.15
C GLU A 91 5.63 -0.53 5.54
N VAL A 92 6.58 -1.27 4.99
CA VAL A 92 6.82 -2.67 5.30
C VAL A 92 7.34 -2.79 6.74
N GLN A 93 6.71 -3.64 7.55
CA GLN A 93 7.00 -3.82 8.97
C GLN A 93 7.94 -5.01 9.27
N ASN A 94 8.13 -5.91 8.30
CA ASN A 94 9.00 -7.09 8.40
C ASN A 94 9.91 -7.22 7.17
N GLU A 95 10.92 -8.09 7.19
CA GLU A 95 11.79 -8.22 6.02
C GLU A 95 11.02 -8.75 4.80
N LEU A 96 11.27 -8.14 3.64
CA LEU A 96 10.86 -8.72 2.36
C LEU A 96 11.72 -9.97 2.09
N PRO A 97 11.16 -11.03 1.47
CA PRO A 97 11.96 -12.16 1.02
C PRO A 97 13.09 -11.69 0.10
N LEU A 98 14.27 -12.32 0.21
CA LEU A 98 15.45 -11.98 -0.60
C LEU A 98 15.11 -12.01 -2.10
N GLY A 99 15.35 -10.90 -2.80
CA GLY A 99 15.03 -10.75 -4.23
C GLY A 99 13.74 -9.99 -4.54
N GLY A 100 13.06 -9.44 -3.51
CA GLY A 100 11.94 -8.52 -3.69
C GLY A 100 12.38 -7.26 -4.45
N CYS A 101 11.53 -6.79 -5.34
CA CYS A 101 11.80 -5.64 -6.23
C CYS A 101 11.78 -4.32 -5.41
N PRO A 102 12.74 -3.36 -5.51
CA PRO A 102 13.50 -3.00 -6.70
C PRO A 102 15.04 -3.01 -6.57
N ARG A 103 15.71 -3.54 -7.60
CA ARG A 103 17.07 -3.12 -8.02
C ARG A 103 16.96 -2.10 -9.16
N THR A 104 16.64 -0.86 -8.85
CA THR A 104 16.82 0.28 -9.78
C THR A 104 16.77 1.60 -9.01
N ARG A 105 17.73 2.48 -9.27
CA ARG A 105 17.83 3.87 -8.76
C ARG A 105 16.74 4.78 -9.37
N PHE A 106 15.47 4.45 -9.15
CA PHE A 106 14.36 5.37 -9.44
C PHE A 106 13.77 5.85 -8.12
N PHE A 107 13.29 7.08 -8.09
CA PHE A 107 12.91 7.87 -6.91
C PHE A 107 14.07 8.54 -6.18
N LYS A 108 14.64 9.55 -6.85
CA LYS A 108 15.05 10.77 -6.15
C LYS A 108 13.83 11.23 -5.33
N LYS A 109 14.05 11.49 -4.04
CA LYS A 109 13.10 11.99 -3.03
C LYS A 109 11.79 12.52 -3.62
N LEU A 110 10.66 11.86 -3.32
CA LEU A 110 9.33 12.44 -3.53
C LEU A 110 9.16 13.50 -2.44
N ASP A 111 9.53 14.73 -2.77
CA ASP A 111 9.14 15.90 -1.99
C ASP A 111 7.69 16.21 -2.42
N PHE A 112 6.73 15.94 -1.52
CA PHE A 112 5.33 16.38 -1.64
C PHE A 112 5.19 17.80 -1.11
#